data_AF-S9R732-F1
#
_entry.id   AF-S9R732-F1
#
_cell.length_a   1.000
_cell.length_b   1.000
_cell.length_c   1.000
_cell.angle_alpha   90.00
_cell.angle_beta   90.00
_cell.angle_gamma   90.00
#
_symmetry.space_group_name_H-M   'P 1'
#
loop_
_entity.id
_entity.type
_entity.pdbx_description
1 polymer ?
#
loop_
_entity_poly.entity_id
_entity_poly.type
_entity_poly.pdbx_seq_one_letter_code
_entity_poly.pdbx_strand_id
1 'polypeptide(L)'
;MNLQTRFTKALDFGYKSFLSRDAVKTIFSYDNRLREELHKECKLHQIPYKVPSDLMVQNANDPRKTKIFNYSSQLVNHDFFFSGIIPPDRSSEDADLGVVNLKPGIDASFGSFNELRSQLIEVGNSVFGDGWLWLVYSPERSLFSLLCTYNASNAFLWGTEFPKTRTKEIVPLLCLNLWQYSYLQDYGINNKEKYISNWWNMINWSVVNNRFQASRMEPL
;
A
#
# COMPACT_ATOMS: atom_id res chain seq x y z
N MET A 1 1.15 15.48 -0.21
CA MET A 1 2.36 15.41 -1.08
C MET A 1 2.20 14.22 -2.00
N ASN A 2 2.28 14.41 -3.32
CA ASN A 2 2.15 13.31 -4.27
C ASN A 2 3.39 12.40 -4.25
N LEU A 3 3.25 11.16 -4.74
CA LEU A 3 4.32 10.17 -4.73
C LEU A 3 5.59 10.65 -5.46
N GLN A 4 5.45 11.37 -6.58
CA GLN A 4 6.59 11.88 -7.33
C GLN A 4 7.46 12.81 -6.49
N THR A 5 6.84 13.76 -5.76
CA THR A 5 7.55 14.66 -4.85
C THR A 5 8.23 13.89 -3.72
N ARG A 6 7.59 12.84 -3.17
CA ARG A 6 8.20 11.98 -2.16
C ARG A 6 9.46 11.28 -2.69
N PHE A 7 9.39 10.73 -3.90
CA PHE A 7 10.54 10.11 -4.54
C PHE A 7 11.66 11.11 -4.77
N THR A 8 11.38 12.25 -5.41
CA THR A 8 12.41 13.27 -5.69
C THR A 8 13.16 13.68 -4.43
N LYS A 9 12.45 13.86 -3.30
CA LYS A 9 13.09 14.16 -2.01
C LYS A 9 13.94 13.00 -1.50
N ALA A 10 13.47 11.77 -1.62
CA ALA A 10 14.19 10.58 -1.17
C ALA A 10 15.37 10.16 -2.06
N LEU A 11 15.56 10.76 -3.25
CA LEU A 11 16.65 10.37 -4.17
C LEU A 11 18.05 10.67 -3.62
N ASP A 12 18.15 11.68 -2.74
CA ASP A 12 19.43 12.11 -2.18
C ASP A 12 19.83 11.30 -0.94
N PHE A 13 18.85 10.97 -0.08
CA PHE A 13 19.09 10.41 1.26
C PHE A 13 18.28 9.15 1.61
N GLY A 14 17.41 8.66 0.73
CA GLY A 14 16.56 7.50 0.98
C GLY A 14 15.45 7.77 2.00
N TYR A 15 14.94 6.70 2.62
CA TYR A 15 14.02 6.74 3.75
C TYR A 15 14.73 6.35 5.04
N LYS A 16 15.64 7.21 5.53
CA LYS A 16 16.37 7.01 6.80
C LYS A 16 17.04 5.63 6.86
N SER A 17 16.79 4.86 7.93
CA SER A 17 17.29 3.49 8.13
C SER A 17 16.47 2.42 7.40
N PHE A 18 15.39 2.79 6.71
CA PHE A 18 14.49 1.85 6.06
C PHE A 18 14.88 1.55 4.60
N LEU A 19 15.03 2.56 3.75
CA LEU A 19 15.45 2.36 2.36
C LEU A 19 16.62 3.26 2.01
N SER A 20 17.65 2.69 1.38
CA SER A 20 18.76 3.45 0.82
C SER A 20 18.31 4.25 -0.41
N ARG A 21 19.11 5.26 -0.78
CA ARG A 21 18.93 6.01 -2.03
C ARG A 21 18.87 5.10 -3.26
N ASP A 22 19.63 4.00 -3.29
CA ASP A 22 19.72 3.15 -4.48
C ASP A 22 18.52 2.19 -4.56
N ALA A 23 17.98 1.73 -3.43
CA ALA A 23 16.69 1.05 -3.40
C ALA A 23 15.55 1.99 -3.82
N VAL A 24 15.53 3.23 -3.33
CA VAL A 24 14.56 4.25 -3.75
C VAL A 24 14.64 4.52 -5.26
N LYS A 25 15.85 4.63 -5.83
CA LYS A 25 16.03 4.78 -7.29
C LYS A 25 15.48 3.61 -8.07
N THR A 26 15.68 2.38 -7.60
CA THR A 26 15.13 1.17 -8.22
C THR A 26 13.60 1.20 -8.23
N ILE A 27 12.99 1.48 -7.07
CA ILE A 27 11.53 1.57 -6.95
C ILE A 27 10.99 2.71 -7.84
N PHE A 28 11.65 3.87 -7.84
CA PHE A 28 11.25 5.02 -8.65
C PHE A 28 11.33 4.73 -10.15
N SER A 29 12.40 4.07 -10.60
CA SER A 29 12.55 3.66 -12.00
C SER A 29 11.48 2.66 -12.41
N TYR A 30 11.14 1.72 -11.51
CA TYR A 30 10.05 0.77 -11.74
C TYR A 30 8.68 1.48 -11.81
N ASP A 31 8.40 2.46 -10.94
CA ASP A 31 7.17 3.27 -10.99
C ASP A 31 7.05 4.07 -12.31
N ASN A 32 8.15 4.70 -12.75
CA ASN A 32 8.18 5.42 -14.04
C ASN A 32 7.90 4.48 -15.22
N ARG A 33 8.53 3.30 -15.24
CA ARG A 33 8.26 2.27 -16.26
C ARG A 33 6.78 1.87 -16.28
N LEU A 34 6.15 1.68 -15.11
CA LEU A 34 4.73 1.36 -15.04
C LEU A 34 3.86 2.47 -15.65
N ARG A 35 4.19 3.74 -15.43
CA ARG A 35 3.47 4.88 -16.02
C ARG A 35 3.63 4.93 -17.53
N GLU A 36 4.83 4.70 -18.04
CA GLU A 36 5.10 4.64 -19.48
C GLU A 36 4.31 3.51 -20.15
N GLU A 37 4.33 2.31 -19.56
CA GLU A 37 3.59 1.17 -20.08
C GLU A 37 2.08 1.37 -19.99
N LEU A 38 1.57 1.97 -18.91
CA LEU A 38 0.15 2.33 -18.80
C LEU A 38 -0.28 3.32 -19.89
N HIS A 39 0.54 4.35 -20.18
CA HIS A 39 0.28 5.28 -21.28
C HIS A 39 0.23 4.56 -22.64
N LYS A 40 1.17 3.65 -22.92
CA LYS A 40 1.21 2.86 -24.16
C LYS A 40 -0.05 2.03 -24.34
N GLU A 41 -0.46 1.31 -23.28
CA GLU A 41 -1.66 0.47 -23.31
C GLU A 41 -2.94 1.31 -23.45
N CYS A 42 -3.04 2.45 -22.76
CA CYS A 42 -4.18 3.37 -22.93
C CYS A 42 -4.30 3.85 -24.40
N LYS A 43 -3.18 4.22 -25.03
CA LYS A 43 -3.14 4.63 -26.44
C LYS A 43 -3.55 3.48 -27.37
N LEU A 44 -3.01 2.28 -27.15
CA LEU A 44 -3.32 1.09 -27.95
C LEU A 44 -4.82 0.76 -27.94
N HIS A 45 -5.45 0.88 -26.76
CA HIS A 45 -6.86 0.58 -26.56
C HIS A 45 -7.80 1.79 -26.75
N GLN A 46 -7.28 2.94 -27.18
CA GLN A 46 -8.02 4.19 -27.38
C GLN A 46 -8.79 4.64 -26.12
N ILE A 47 -8.19 4.43 -24.95
CA ILE A 47 -8.72 4.83 -23.65
C ILE A 47 -8.08 6.16 -23.25
N PRO A 48 -8.87 7.20 -22.90
CA PRO A 48 -8.33 8.44 -22.36
C PRO A 48 -7.49 8.16 -21.11
N TYR A 49 -6.27 8.68 -21.05
CA TYR A 49 -5.44 8.54 -19.88
C TYR A 49 -6.03 9.34 -18.71
N LYS A 50 -6.23 8.67 -17.58
CA LYS A 50 -6.80 9.23 -16.34
C LYS A 50 -5.87 8.90 -15.17
N VAL A 51 -6.24 9.35 -13.97
CA VAL A 51 -5.56 8.93 -12.75
C VAL A 51 -5.57 7.40 -12.61
N PRO A 52 -4.49 6.76 -12.13
CA PRO A 52 -4.40 5.31 -12.07
C PRO A 52 -5.56 4.63 -11.32
N SER A 53 -6.08 5.22 -10.24
CA SER A 53 -7.23 4.67 -9.51
C SER A 53 -8.46 4.48 -10.39
N ASP A 54 -8.75 5.45 -11.27
CA ASP A 54 -9.90 5.39 -12.17
C ASP A 54 -9.71 4.31 -13.24
N LEU A 55 -8.51 4.25 -13.82
CA LEU A 55 -8.16 3.24 -14.82
C LEU A 55 -8.20 1.84 -14.20
N MET A 56 -7.73 1.67 -12.97
CA MET A 56 -7.82 0.40 -12.25
C MET A 56 -9.28 -0.02 -12.07
N VAL A 57 -10.13 0.86 -11.55
CA VAL A 57 -11.53 0.55 -11.25
C VAL A 57 -12.32 0.24 -12.52
N GLN A 58 -12.13 1.03 -13.59
CA GLN A 58 -12.86 0.90 -14.86
C GLN A 58 -12.49 -0.37 -15.65
N ASN A 59 -11.28 -0.88 -15.47
CA ASN A 59 -10.75 -1.98 -16.28
C ASN A 59 -10.61 -3.30 -15.51
N ALA A 60 -11.00 -3.35 -14.23
CA ALA A 60 -10.85 -4.52 -13.36
C ALA A 60 -11.50 -5.81 -13.88
N ASN A 61 -12.57 -5.69 -14.70
CA ASN A 61 -13.36 -6.84 -15.17
C ASN A 61 -13.26 -7.09 -16.67
N ASP A 62 -12.41 -6.38 -17.39
CA ASP A 62 -12.23 -6.60 -18.82
C ASP A 62 -10.93 -7.39 -19.05
N PRO A 63 -10.99 -8.69 -19.37
CA PRO A 63 -9.79 -9.51 -19.60
C PRO A 63 -8.96 -9.02 -20.78
N ARG A 64 -9.55 -8.23 -21.70
CA ARG A 64 -8.82 -7.62 -22.82
C ARG A 64 -8.00 -6.40 -22.41
N LYS A 65 -8.25 -5.87 -21.20
CA LYS A 65 -7.61 -4.67 -20.64
C LYS A 65 -6.82 -4.98 -19.38
N THR A 66 -6.51 -6.25 -19.13
CA THR A 66 -5.77 -6.71 -17.94
C THR A 66 -4.44 -6.00 -17.76
N LYS A 67 -3.74 -5.62 -18.85
CA LYS A 67 -2.49 -4.84 -18.71
C LYS A 67 -2.73 -3.44 -18.14
N ILE A 68 -3.74 -2.74 -18.62
CA ILE A 68 -4.15 -1.42 -18.08
C ILE A 68 -4.51 -1.57 -16.61
N PHE A 69 -5.29 -2.60 -16.27
CA PHE A 69 -5.61 -2.92 -14.88
C PHE A 69 -4.34 -3.18 -14.04
N ASN A 70 -3.45 -4.06 -14.48
CA ASN A 70 -2.26 -4.44 -13.73
C ASN A 70 -1.31 -3.25 -13.49
N TYR A 71 -1.03 -2.45 -14.52
CA TYR A 71 -0.14 -1.29 -14.39
C TYR A 71 -0.75 -0.21 -13.49
N SER A 72 -2.04 0.10 -13.69
CA SER A 72 -2.72 1.09 -12.86
C SER A 72 -2.86 0.63 -11.40
N SER A 73 -3.16 -0.65 -11.17
CA SER A 73 -3.24 -1.25 -9.84
C SER A 73 -1.90 -1.21 -9.09
N GLN A 74 -0.79 -1.53 -9.76
CA GLN A 74 0.55 -1.43 -9.17
C GLN A 74 0.91 0.00 -8.78
N LEU A 75 0.57 0.99 -9.63
CA LEU A 75 0.77 2.41 -9.30
C LEU A 75 -0.05 2.84 -8.08
N VAL A 76 -1.30 2.35 -7.95
CA VAL A 76 -2.14 2.60 -6.77
C VAL A 76 -1.54 1.94 -5.52
N ASN A 77 -1.01 0.72 -5.63
CA ASN A 77 -0.36 0.02 -4.52
C ASN A 77 0.89 0.77 -4.03
N HIS A 78 1.75 1.25 -4.94
CA HIS A 78 2.90 2.09 -4.58
C HIS A 78 2.47 3.38 -3.88
N ASP A 79 1.51 4.11 -4.45
CA ASP A 79 1.05 5.36 -3.87
C ASP A 79 0.50 5.14 -2.45
N PHE A 80 -0.24 4.05 -2.25
CA PHE A 80 -0.79 3.71 -0.94
C PHE A 80 0.29 3.28 0.08
N PHE A 81 1.29 2.49 -0.35
CA PHE A 81 2.46 2.13 0.46
C PHE A 81 3.23 3.37 0.92
N PHE A 82 3.65 4.22 -0.02
CA PHE A 82 4.46 5.39 0.31
C PHE A 82 3.67 6.46 1.06
N SER A 83 2.39 6.65 0.79
CA SER A 83 1.54 7.57 1.55
C SER A 83 1.31 7.11 2.99
N GLY A 84 1.38 5.80 3.25
CA GLY A 84 1.27 5.20 4.59
C GLY A 84 2.51 5.31 5.46
N ILE A 85 3.67 5.71 4.90
CA ILE A 85 4.91 5.89 5.66
C ILE A 85 5.27 7.37 5.83
N ILE A 86 6.09 7.65 6.84
CA ILE A 86 6.60 8.98 7.16
C ILE A 86 7.40 9.51 5.96
N PRO A 87 7.13 10.74 5.50
CA PRO A 87 7.92 11.38 4.44
C PRO A 87 9.42 11.38 4.77
N PRO A 88 10.28 11.30 3.74
CA PRO A 88 11.73 11.16 3.96
C PRO A 88 12.32 12.40 4.66
N ASP A 89 11.69 13.57 4.50
CA ASP A 89 12.07 14.88 5.04
C ASP A 89 11.48 15.20 6.43
N ARG A 90 10.77 14.28 7.07
CA ARG A 90 10.20 14.47 8.43
C ARG A 90 10.85 13.55 9.46
N SER A 91 10.98 14.02 10.70
CA SER A 91 11.49 13.18 11.78
C SER A 91 10.46 12.10 12.15
N SER A 92 10.92 11.00 12.77
CA SER A 92 10.00 9.98 13.30
C SER A 92 9.30 10.44 14.57
N GLU A 93 9.74 11.55 15.15
CA GLU A 93 9.17 12.18 16.35
C GLU A 93 7.90 12.97 16.00
N ASP A 94 7.72 13.34 14.72
CA ASP A 94 6.47 13.89 14.18
C ASP A 94 5.37 12.83 13.97
N ALA A 95 5.68 11.55 14.18
CA ALA A 95 4.68 10.49 14.20
C ALA A 95 3.94 10.57 15.54
N ASP A 96 3.11 11.61 15.69
CA ASP A 96 2.06 11.58 16.70
C ASP A 96 1.28 10.29 16.44
N LEU A 97 1.28 9.44 17.47
CA LEU A 97 0.70 8.12 17.36
C LEU A 97 -0.71 8.28 16.82
N GLY A 98 -1.50 9.26 17.25
CA GLY A 98 -2.90 9.36 16.84
C GLY A 98 -3.66 8.03 17.00
N VAL A 99 -3.05 7.04 17.70
CA VAL A 99 -3.44 5.63 17.78
C VAL A 99 -4.62 5.51 18.73
N VAL A 100 -4.96 6.57 19.47
CA VAL A 100 -6.05 6.61 20.45
C VAL A 100 -7.35 6.03 19.88
N ASN A 101 -7.70 6.34 18.62
CA ASN A 101 -8.94 5.81 18.04
C ASN A 101 -8.79 4.42 17.41
N LEU A 102 -7.59 4.03 16.97
CA LEU A 102 -7.32 2.72 16.38
C LEU A 102 -7.15 1.64 17.45
N LYS A 103 -6.57 2.00 18.61
CA LYS A 103 -6.15 1.07 19.65
C LYS A 103 -7.26 0.11 20.08
N PRO A 104 -8.49 0.56 20.39
CA PRO A 104 -9.52 -0.37 20.86
C PRO A 104 -9.89 -1.42 19.81
N GLY A 105 -9.97 -1.03 18.54
CA GLY A 105 -10.28 -1.94 17.45
C GLY A 105 -9.12 -2.88 17.10
N ILE A 106 -7.88 -2.39 17.18
CA ILE A 106 -6.67 -3.21 17.03
C ILE A 106 -6.58 -4.23 18.17
N ASP A 107 -6.75 -3.82 19.42
CA ASP A 107 -6.73 -4.72 20.57
C ASP A 107 -7.84 -5.76 20.49
N ALA A 108 -9.04 -5.39 20.03
CA ALA A 108 -10.13 -6.33 19.83
C ALA A 108 -9.87 -7.34 18.69
N SER A 109 -9.17 -6.93 17.63
CA SER A 109 -8.96 -7.78 16.44
C SER A 109 -7.70 -8.63 16.53
N PHE A 110 -6.65 -8.12 17.17
CA PHE A 110 -5.32 -8.73 17.23
C PHE A 110 -4.83 -8.98 18.66
N GLY A 111 -5.57 -8.57 19.70
CA GLY A 111 -5.16 -8.69 21.10
C GLY A 111 -4.33 -7.52 21.61
N SER A 112 -3.38 -7.02 20.82
CA SER A 112 -2.67 -5.78 21.12
C SER A 112 -1.98 -5.19 19.89
N PHE A 113 -1.49 -3.96 20.00
CA PHE A 113 -0.65 -3.36 18.97
C PHE A 113 0.68 -4.09 18.74
N ASN A 114 1.27 -4.65 19.81
CA ASN A 114 2.46 -5.48 19.69
C ASN A 114 2.16 -6.80 18.98
N GLU A 115 0.99 -7.37 19.24
CA GLU A 115 0.54 -8.60 18.61
C GLU A 115 0.20 -8.39 17.14
N LEU A 116 -0.41 -7.25 16.78
CA LEU A 116 -0.55 -6.82 15.38
C LEU A 116 0.83 -6.75 14.69
N ARG A 117 1.85 -6.18 15.34
CA ARG A 117 3.20 -6.12 14.78
C ARG A 117 3.75 -7.53 14.52
N SER A 118 3.65 -8.42 15.50
CA SER A 118 4.12 -9.81 15.38
C SER A 118 3.43 -10.54 14.23
N GLN A 119 2.09 -10.49 14.18
CA GLN A 119 1.31 -11.14 13.12
C GLN A 119 1.58 -10.52 11.75
N LEU A 120 1.76 -9.20 11.67
CA LEU A 120 2.10 -8.53 10.40
C LEU A 120 3.47 -9.01 9.88
N ILE A 121 4.46 -9.12 10.75
CA ILE A 121 5.80 -9.63 10.38
C ILE A 121 5.70 -11.08 9.91
N GLU A 122 5.00 -11.94 10.64
CA GLU A 122 4.80 -13.35 10.31
C GLU A 122 4.08 -13.51 8.96
N VAL A 123 2.94 -12.86 8.78
CA VAL A 123 2.16 -12.89 7.54
C VAL A 123 2.94 -12.30 6.37
N GLY A 124 3.65 -11.18 6.57
CA GLY A 124 4.45 -10.57 5.52
C GLY A 124 5.62 -11.45 5.09
N ASN A 125 6.24 -12.15 6.04
CA ASN A 125 7.35 -13.06 5.74
C ASN A 125 6.87 -14.30 4.98
N SER A 126 5.65 -14.80 5.26
CA SER A 126 5.08 -15.98 4.59
C SER A 126 4.60 -15.73 3.14
N VAL A 127 4.48 -14.47 2.70
CA VAL A 127 4.16 -14.15 1.30
C VAL A 127 5.25 -14.70 0.37
N PHE A 128 4.88 -15.71 -0.42
CA PHE A 128 5.77 -16.31 -1.41
C PHE A 128 5.75 -15.52 -2.73
N GLY A 129 6.93 -15.08 -3.19
CA GLY A 129 7.06 -14.26 -4.39
C GLY A 129 6.67 -12.80 -4.17
N ASP A 130 6.08 -12.20 -5.21
CA ASP A 130 5.76 -10.77 -5.26
C ASP A 130 4.31 -10.49 -4.82
N GLY A 131 4.15 -9.52 -3.93
CA GLY A 131 2.83 -9.16 -3.43
C GLY A 131 2.83 -7.98 -2.47
N TRP A 132 1.70 -7.86 -1.78
CA TRP A 132 1.37 -6.76 -0.89
C TRP A 132 0.66 -7.30 0.34
N LEU A 133 0.94 -6.70 1.49
CA LEU A 133 0.23 -6.97 2.74
C LEU A 133 -0.50 -5.70 3.18
N TRP A 134 -1.79 -5.85 3.48
CA TRP A 134 -2.67 -4.75 3.82
C TRP A 134 -3.21 -4.91 5.23
N LEU A 135 -3.23 -3.81 5.99
CA LEU A 135 -4.14 -3.69 7.14
C LEU A 135 -5.45 -3.13 6.60
N VAL A 136 -6.53 -3.88 6.78
CA VAL A 136 -7.87 -3.50 6.34
C VAL A 136 -8.81 -3.43 7.53
N TYR A 137 -9.86 -2.62 7.41
CA TYR A 137 -10.97 -2.55 8.37
C TYR A 137 -12.27 -2.91 7.67
N SER A 138 -13.08 -3.77 8.30
CA SER A 138 -14.44 -4.07 7.86
C SER A 138 -15.43 -3.26 8.70
N PRO A 139 -16.12 -2.24 8.14
CA PRO A 139 -17.10 -1.46 8.88
C PRO A 139 -18.27 -2.31 9.39
N GLU A 140 -18.74 -3.25 8.57
CA GLU A 140 -19.85 -4.14 8.89
C GLU A 140 -19.54 -5.01 10.12
N ARG A 141 -18.34 -5.59 10.16
CA ARG A 141 -17.91 -6.46 11.27
C ARG A 141 -17.31 -5.68 12.43
N SER A 142 -16.97 -4.41 12.21
CA SER A 142 -16.17 -3.59 13.11
C SER A 142 -14.83 -4.27 13.50
N LEU A 143 -14.22 -4.97 12.56
CA LEU A 143 -12.98 -5.72 12.77
C LEU A 143 -11.86 -5.28 11.84
N PHE A 144 -10.63 -5.32 12.35
CA PHE A 144 -9.42 -5.17 11.56
C PHE A 144 -8.92 -6.54 11.13
N SER A 145 -8.26 -6.61 9.97
CA SER A 145 -7.68 -7.86 9.47
C SER A 145 -6.45 -7.58 8.61
N LEU A 146 -5.61 -8.60 8.46
CA LEU A 146 -4.51 -8.60 7.52
C LEU A 146 -4.96 -9.29 6.22
N LEU A 147 -4.70 -8.66 5.08
CA LEU A 147 -5.03 -9.19 3.75
C LEU A 147 -3.76 -9.25 2.90
N CYS A 148 -3.45 -10.43 2.34
CA CYS A 148 -2.40 -10.59 1.34
C CYS A 148 -2.98 -10.49 -0.07
N THR A 149 -2.32 -9.75 -0.95
CA THR A 149 -2.65 -9.73 -2.38
C THR A 149 -1.39 -9.95 -3.20
N TYR A 150 -1.45 -10.85 -4.18
CA TYR A 150 -0.31 -11.21 -5.01
C TYR A 150 -0.25 -10.38 -6.29
N ASN A 151 0.97 -10.16 -6.78
CA ASN A 151 1.24 -9.43 -8.02
C ASN A 151 0.53 -8.06 -8.05
N ALA A 152 -0.27 -7.82 -9.09
CA ALA A 152 -1.00 -6.57 -9.29
C ALA A 152 -2.42 -6.58 -8.70
N SER A 153 -2.77 -7.54 -7.84
CA SER A 153 -4.04 -7.48 -7.10
C SER A 153 -4.00 -6.33 -6.09
N ASN A 154 -5.17 -5.76 -5.77
CA ASN A 154 -5.28 -4.54 -4.99
C ASN A 154 -6.51 -4.59 -4.07
N ALA A 155 -6.28 -4.28 -2.79
CA ALA A 155 -7.27 -4.43 -1.72
C ALA A 155 -8.53 -3.56 -1.89
N PHE A 156 -8.48 -2.45 -2.64
CA PHE A 156 -9.67 -1.62 -2.92
C PHE A 156 -10.73 -2.32 -3.76
N LEU A 157 -10.39 -3.44 -4.39
CA LEU A 157 -11.31 -4.22 -5.22
C LEU A 157 -11.85 -5.48 -4.51
N TRP A 158 -11.32 -5.78 -3.33
CA TRP A 158 -11.78 -6.92 -2.54
C TRP A 158 -13.06 -6.56 -1.78
N GLY A 159 -13.97 -7.53 -1.66
CA GLY A 159 -15.24 -7.32 -0.98
C GLY A 159 -16.13 -6.28 -1.66
N THR A 160 -16.12 -6.26 -3.00
CA THR A 160 -17.04 -5.46 -3.81
C THR A 160 -17.84 -6.39 -4.72
N GLU A 161 -19.17 -6.40 -4.59
CA GLU A 161 -20.05 -7.10 -5.53
C GLU A 161 -20.09 -6.37 -6.88
N PHE A 162 -20.27 -7.12 -7.97
CA PHE A 162 -20.38 -6.55 -9.31
C PHE A 162 -21.84 -6.46 -9.79
N PRO A 163 -22.28 -5.35 -10.41
CA PRO A 163 -21.54 -4.10 -10.65
C PRO A 163 -21.28 -3.35 -9.34
N LYS A 164 -20.10 -2.72 -9.18
CA LYS A 164 -19.58 -2.13 -7.93
C LYS A 164 -20.57 -1.19 -7.21
N THR A 165 -21.53 -1.76 -6.51
CA THR A 165 -22.47 -1.05 -5.64
C THR A 165 -21.75 -0.83 -4.32
N ARG A 166 -21.40 0.43 -4.09
CA ARG A 166 -21.02 1.18 -2.88
C ARG A 166 -20.72 0.52 -1.51
N THR A 167 -21.14 -0.69 -1.19
CA THR A 167 -20.80 -1.33 0.08
C THR A 167 -19.36 -1.84 0.04
N LYS A 168 -18.42 -1.04 0.58
CA LYS A 168 -17.05 -1.49 0.85
C LYS A 168 -17.09 -2.45 2.03
N GLU A 169 -17.08 -3.77 1.79
CA GLU A 169 -16.97 -4.76 2.88
C GLU A 169 -15.67 -4.59 3.67
N ILE A 170 -14.63 -4.11 2.98
CA ILE A 170 -13.33 -3.78 3.56
C ILE A 170 -12.81 -2.42 3.10
N VAL A 171 -12.06 -1.77 3.96
CA VAL A 171 -11.39 -0.50 3.72
C VAL A 171 -9.89 -0.67 3.96
N PRO A 172 -9.05 -0.50 2.93
CA PRO A 172 -7.60 -0.49 3.10
C PRO A 172 -7.15 0.71 3.94
N LEU A 173 -6.32 0.45 4.96
CA LEU A 173 -5.79 1.49 5.86
C LEU A 173 -4.27 1.66 5.73
N LEU A 174 -3.54 0.55 5.56
CA LEU A 174 -2.09 0.52 5.39
C LEU A 174 -1.70 -0.55 4.36
N CYS A 175 -0.61 -0.34 3.63
CA CYS A 175 -0.06 -1.30 2.67
C CYS A 175 1.45 -1.41 2.82
N LEU A 176 1.96 -2.63 2.72
CA LEU A 176 3.36 -3.01 2.72
C LEU A 176 3.71 -3.63 1.36
N ASN A 177 4.76 -3.10 0.71
CA ASN A 177 5.29 -3.62 -0.54
C ASN A 177 6.23 -4.81 -0.29
N LEU A 178 5.84 -6.02 -0.69
CA LEU A 178 6.66 -7.23 -0.52
C LEU A 178 7.29 -7.69 -1.84
N TRP A 179 7.32 -6.84 -2.87
CA TRP A 179 8.02 -7.14 -4.10
C TRP A 179 9.53 -7.13 -3.91
N GLN A 180 10.22 -8.05 -4.57
CA GLN A 180 11.68 -8.23 -4.42
C GLN A 180 12.47 -6.96 -4.76
N TYR A 181 12.04 -6.18 -5.76
CA TYR A 181 12.71 -4.93 -6.12
C TYR A 181 12.66 -3.86 -5.01
N SER A 182 11.78 -4.01 -4.01
CA SER A 182 11.65 -3.04 -2.91
C SER A 182 12.70 -3.25 -1.82
N TYR A 183 13.10 -4.51 -1.57
CA TYR A 183 13.89 -4.88 -0.39
C TYR A 183 15.21 -5.60 -0.71
N LEU A 184 15.35 -6.29 -1.84
CA LEU A 184 16.56 -7.09 -2.10
C LEU A 184 17.84 -6.25 -2.13
N GLN A 185 17.76 -5.02 -2.63
CA GLN A 185 18.91 -4.11 -2.72
C GLN A 185 19.54 -3.83 -1.35
N ASP A 186 18.73 -3.63 -0.32
CA ASP A 186 19.19 -3.20 1.01
C ASP A 186 19.28 -4.36 2.02
N TYR A 187 18.44 -5.39 1.84
CA TYR A 187 18.24 -6.45 2.81
C TYR A 187 18.73 -7.82 2.30
N GLY A 188 18.94 -7.98 1.00
CA GLY A 188 19.31 -9.26 0.40
C GLY A 188 18.21 -10.32 0.53
N ILE A 189 18.54 -11.55 0.12
CA ILE A 189 17.56 -12.64 -0.02
C ILE A 189 17.06 -13.22 1.32
N ASN A 190 17.83 -13.06 2.40
CA ASN A 190 17.55 -13.72 3.69
C ASN A 190 16.96 -12.80 4.76
N ASN A 191 16.82 -11.48 4.51
CA ASN A 191 16.42 -10.52 5.55
C ASN A 191 15.09 -9.81 5.26
N LYS A 192 14.13 -10.51 4.62
CA LYS A 192 12.78 -9.99 4.39
C LYS A 192 12.10 -9.59 5.72
N GLU A 193 12.26 -10.37 6.77
CA GLU A 193 11.74 -10.05 8.11
C GLU A 193 12.28 -8.72 8.66
N LYS A 194 13.59 -8.46 8.45
CA LYS A 194 14.23 -7.20 8.85
C LYS A 194 13.70 -6.01 8.04
N TYR A 195 13.44 -6.21 6.75
CA TYR A 195 12.78 -5.20 5.91
C TYR A 195 11.40 -4.81 6.47
N ILE A 196 10.58 -5.81 6.80
CA ILE A 196 9.23 -5.60 7.36
C ILE A 196 9.32 -4.91 8.73
N SER A 197 10.26 -5.34 9.57
CA SER A 197 10.50 -4.74 10.90
C SER A 197 10.94 -3.27 10.81
N ASN A 198 11.80 -2.92 9.85
CA ASN A 198 12.22 -1.54 9.62
C ASN A 198 11.10 -0.69 9.01
N TRP A 199 10.32 -1.26 8.10
CA TRP A 199 9.13 -0.62 7.53
C TRP A 199 8.13 -0.25 8.62
N TRP A 200 7.89 -1.13 9.60
CA TRP A 200 6.98 -0.89 10.71
C TRP A 200 7.31 0.41 11.46
N ASN A 201 8.60 0.67 11.68
CA ASN A 201 9.07 1.88 12.36
C ASN A 201 8.90 3.16 11.53
N MET A 202 8.59 3.03 10.24
CA MET A 202 8.34 4.14 9.33
C MET A 202 6.86 4.42 9.10
N ILE A 203 5.95 3.66 9.69
CA ILE A 203 4.51 3.86 9.49
C ILE A 203 4.09 5.23 10.03
N ASN A 204 3.32 5.98 9.23
CA ASN A 204 2.66 7.19 9.66
C ASN A 204 1.27 6.85 10.22
N TRP A 205 1.18 6.58 11.53
CA TRP A 205 -0.06 6.17 12.19
C TRP A 205 -1.15 7.24 12.17
N SER A 206 -0.79 8.52 12.12
CA SER A 206 -1.74 9.61 11.90
C SER A 206 -2.50 9.46 10.57
N VAL A 207 -1.82 9.08 9.47
CA VAL A 207 -2.47 8.81 8.18
C VAL A 207 -3.40 7.60 8.26
N VAL A 208 -2.96 6.53 8.92
CA VAL A 208 -3.79 5.31 9.12
C VAL A 208 -5.03 5.64 9.93
N ASN A 209 -4.90 6.43 11.00
CA ASN A 209 -6.00 6.88 11.84
C ASN A 209 -7.00 7.73 11.05
N ASN A 210 -6.52 8.67 10.22
CA ASN A 210 -7.39 9.50 9.40
C ASN A 210 -8.20 8.67 8.38
N ARG A 211 -7.58 7.66 7.75
CA ARG A 211 -8.28 6.72 6.84
C ARG A 211 -9.37 5.94 7.58
N PHE A 212 -9.06 5.47 8.79
CA PHE A 212 -10.03 4.76 9.63
C PHE A 212 -11.19 5.67 10.04
N GLN A 213 -10.93 6.88 10.50
CA GLN A 213 -11.99 7.84 10.86
C GLN A 213 -12.88 8.18 9.65
N ALA A 214 -12.29 8.42 8.47
CA ALA A 214 -13.05 8.66 7.25
C ALA A 214 -13.98 7.49 6.90
N SER A 215 -13.50 6.25 7.06
CA SER A 215 -14.32 5.05 6.82
C SER A 215 -15.51 4.86 7.76
N ARG A 216 -15.53 5.55 8.91
CA ARG A 216 -16.64 5.56 9.85
C ARG A 216 -17.63 6.71 9.62
N MET A 217 -17.20 7.73 8.87
CA MET A 217 -17.94 8.98 8.64
C MET A 217 -18.65 8.99 7.28
N GLU A 218 -18.15 8.26 6.28
CA GLU A 218 -18.86 8.07 5.02
C GLU A 218 -19.95 7.00 5.22
N PRO A 219 -21.25 7.32 5.04
CA PRO A 219 -22.27 6.29 4.96
C PRO A 219 -21.99 5.45 3.70
N LEU A 220 -22.00 4.12 3.90
CA LEU A 220 -21.90 3.11 2.83
C LEU A 220 -22.86 3.44 1.68
#